data_AF-A0A953NU44-F1
#
_entry.id   AF-A0A953NU44-F1
#
_cell.length_a   1.000
_cell.length_b   1.000
_cell.length_c   1.000
_cell.angle_alpha   90.00
_cell.angle_beta   90.00
_cell.angle_gamma   90.00
#
_symmetry.space_group_name_H-M   'P 1'
#
loop_
_entity.id
_entity.type
_entity.pdbx_description
1 polymer ?
#
loop_
_entity_poly.entity_id
_entity_poly.type
_entity_poly.pdbx_seq_one_letter_code
_entity_poly.pdbx_strand_id
1 'polypeptide(L)'
;MAKNSRKPNRRVTPAADAGLKVAGRSWQLQTAKAQFSEVFRRARAEGPQRITRQGKEGVVMIADEQYEQLVGRSHQPKSLVQFFRDSPLVGVELDLDRDKDTGRDVEL
;
A
#
# COMPACT_ATOMS: atom_id res chain seq x y z
N MET A 1 31.26 16.44 -40.64
CA MET A 1 30.17 17.37 -40.28
C MET A 1 29.11 16.58 -39.52
N ALA A 2 28.57 17.19 -38.46
CA ALA A 2 27.67 16.65 -37.44
C ALA A 2 26.44 15.90 -38.01
N LYS A 3 25.81 14.94 -37.30
CA LYS A 3 25.02 15.15 -36.08
C LYS A 3 24.81 13.84 -35.28
N ASN A 4 25.14 13.90 -33.99
CA ASN A 4 24.63 13.00 -32.94
C ASN A 4 23.10 13.12 -32.82
N SER A 5 22.37 12.00 -32.76
CA SER A 5 20.99 11.99 -32.23
C SER A 5 20.90 11.03 -31.04
N ARG A 6 20.53 11.63 -29.90
CA ARG A 6 20.31 11.01 -28.59
C ARG A 6 19.20 9.97 -28.66
N LYS A 7 19.47 8.74 -28.21
CA LYS A 7 18.42 7.79 -27.80
C LYS A 7 17.80 8.28 -26.49
N PRO A 8 16.47 8.38 -26.36
CA PRO A 8 15.83 8.75 -25.10
C PRO A 8 15.93 7.57 -24.13
N ASN A 9 16.61 7.81 -23.01
CA ASN A 9 16.75 6.87 -21.90
C ASN A 9 15.39 6.73 -21.20
N ARG A 10 14.69 5.61 -21.41
CA ARG A 10 13.42 5.28 -20.75
C ARG A 10 13.73 4.96 -19.28
N ARG A 11 13.80 6.01 -18.45
CA ARG A 11 13.80 5.84 -16.99
C ARG A 11 12.48 5.19 -16.64
N VAL A 12 12.55 3.92 -16.22
CA VAL A 12 11.50 3.32 -15.44
C VAL A 12 11.48 4.12 -14.14
N THR A 13 10.52 5.04 -14.00
CA THR A 13 10.22 5.62 -12.70
C THR A 13 9.89 4.46 -11.79
N PRO A 14 10.64 4.20 -10.69
CA PRO A 14 10.16 3.24 -9.72
C PRO A 14 8.81 3.79 -9.26
N ALA A 15 7.77 2.96 -9.35
CA ALA A 15 6.49 3.23 -8.71
C ALA A 15 6.83 3.73 -7.32
N ALA A 16 6.49 4.99 -7.05
CA ALA A 16 6.82 5.64 -5.81
C ALA A 16 6.33 4.69 -4.73
N ASP A 17 7.28 4.17 -3.97
CA ASP A 17 7.10 3.45 -2.73
C ASP A 17 6.32 4.43 -1.84
N ALA A 18 5.00 4.45 -2.01
CA ALA A 18 4.07 5.16 -1.16
C ALA A 18 3.98 4.34 0.12
N GLY A 19 5.14 4.16 0.76
CA GLY A 19 5.26 3.63 2.10
C GLY A 19 4.34 4.48 2.92
N LEU A 20 3.26 3.84 3.37
CA LEU A 20 2.21 4.39 4.21
C LEU A 20 2.87 5.34 5.21
N LYS A 21 2.78 6.65 4.95
CA LYS A 21 3.30 7.65 5.87
C LYS A 21 2.37 7.57 7.07
N VAL A 22 2.72 6.71 8.03
CA VAL A 22 2.11 6.69 9.35
C VAL A 22 2.33 8.09 9.91
N ALA A 23 1.29 8.92 9.81
CA ALA A 23 1.29 10.30 10.20
C ALA A 23 1.31 10.34 11.73
N GLY A 24 2.52 10.29 12.29
CA GLY A 24 2.76 10.27 13.72
C GLY A 24 4.25 10.50 13.99
N ARG A 25 4.56 11.13 15.13
CA ARG A 25 5.93 11.34 15.61
C ARG A 25 6.66 9.98 15.61
N SER A 26 7.76 9.86 14.86
CA SER A 26 8.55 8.63 14.81
C SER A 26 9.47 8.50 16.02
N TRP A 27 9.53 7.32 16.60
CA TRP A 27 10.41 6.97 17.70
C TRP A 27 11.78 6.54 17.16
N GLN A 28 12.88 7.05 17.70
CA GLN A 28 14.18 6.39 17.51
C GLN A 28 14.22 5.09 18.32
N LEU A 29 14.85 4.04 17.80
CA LEU A 29 14.87 2.71 18.42
C LEU A 29 15.37 2.74 19.87
N GLN A 30 16.37 3.58 20.13
CA GLN A 30 16.94 3.81 21.46
C GLN A 30 15.88 4.39 22.43
N THR A 31 15.14 5.41 21.97
CA THR A 31 14.06 6.05 22.75
C THR A 31 12.89 5.09 22.94
N ALA A 32 12.50 4.35 21.89
CA ALA A 32 11.45 3.34 21.98
C ALA A 32 11.79 2.24 22.99
N LYS A 33 13.05 1.81 23.06
CA LYS A 33 13.52 0.85 24.08
C LYS A 33 13.40 1.43 25.50
N ALA A 34 13.77 2.69 25.70
CA ALA A 34 13.69 3.34 27.01
C ALA A 34 12.24 3.66 27.44
N GLN A 35 11.33 3.87 26.49
CA GLN A 35 9.95 4.29 26.73
C GLN A 35 8.94 3.28 26.18
N PHE A 36 9.29 1.99 26.17
CA PHE A 36 8.50 0.96 25.48
C PHE A 36 7.04 0.90 25.95
N SER A 37 6.78 1.03 27.25
CA SER A 37 5.43 1.06 27.81
C SER A 37 4.58 2.21 27.27
N GLU A 38 5.20 3.37 27.01
CA GLU A 38 4.51 4.52 26.44
C GLU A 38 4.23 4.30 24.95
N VAL A 39 5.19 3.76 24.20
CA VAL A 39 4.97 3.38 22.79
C VAL A 39 3.83 2.37 22.68
N PHE A 40 3.79 1.38 23.56
CA PHE A 40 2.74 0.37 23.63
C PHE A 40 1.37 0.98 23.95
N ARG A 41 1.30 1.85 24.95
CA ARG A 41 0.06 2.56 25.33
C ARG A 41 -0.48 3.38 24.15
N ARG A 42 0.38 4.13 23.47
CA ARG A 42 0.00 4.92 22.30
C ARG A 42 -0.41 4.06 21.11
N ALA A 43 0.26 2.93 20.87
CA ALA A 43 -0.10 2.00 19.82
C ALA A 43 -1.55 1.50 19.96
N ARG A 44 -2.03 1.30 21.20
CA ARG A 44 -3.43 0.92 21.47
C ARG A 44 -4.42 2.09 21.52
N ALA A 45 -4.01 3.25 22.04
CA ALA A 45 -4.94 4.37 22.28
C ALA A 45 -4.99 5.41 21.15
N GLU A 46 -3.85 5.68 20.51
CA GLU A 46 -3.68 6.73 19.50
C GLU A 46 -3.49 6.15 18.09
N GLY A 47 -3.19 4.85 17.99
CA GLY A 47 -2.99 4.14 16.74
C GLY A 47 -1.51 3.91 16.40
N PRO A 48 -1.19 3.55 15.13
CA PRO A 48 0.12 3.03 14.73
C PRO A 48 1.30 3.93 15.11
N GLN A 49 2.34 3.34 15.73
CA GLN A 49 3.55 4.04 16.15
C GLN A 49 4.75 3.59 15.32
N ARG A 50 5.42 4.53 14.64
CA ARG A 50 6.60 4.23 13.82
C ARG A 50 7.87 4.28 14.67
N ILE A 51 8.67 3.23 14.62
CA ILE A 51 9.97 3.11 15.28
C ILE A 51 11.05 3.02 14.21
N THR A 52 12.15 3.76 14.34
CA THR A 52 13.22 3.82 13.34
C THR A 52 14.61 3.67 13.96
N ARG A 53 15.54 3.06 13.22
CA ARG A 53 16.96 3.01 13.54
C ARG A 53 17.70 3.96 12.60
N GLN A 54 18.33 4.99 13.17
CA GLN A 54 19.09 6.01 12.42
C GLN A 54 18.28 6.66 11.26
N GLY A 55 16.95 6.73 11.41
CA GLY A 55 16.05 7.31 10.42
C GLY A 55 15.92 6.56 9.08
N LYS A 56 16.54 5.38 8.93
CA LYS A 56 16.53 4.62 7.65
C LYS A 56 15.69 3.35 7.75
N GLU A 57 16.04 2.45 8.67
CA GLU A 57 15.27 1.24 8.92
C GLU A 57 14.15 1.56 9.89
N GLY A 58 12.95 0.99 9.68
CA GLY A 58 11.85 1.22 10.59
C GLY A 58 10.82 0.11 10.61
N VAL A 59 10.19 -0.03 11.76
CA VAL A 59 9.06 -0.91 12.02
C VAL A 59 7.88 -0.08 12.50
N VAL A 60 6.67 -0.63 12.43
CA VAL A 60 5.47 0.01 12.96
C VAL A 60 4.88 -0.92 14.01
N MET A 61 4.63 -0.38 15.20
CA MET A 61 3.86 -1.07 16.23
C MET A 61 2.39 -0.69 16.07
N ILE A 62 1.53 -1.69 15.99
CA ILE A 62 0.08 -1.54 15.95
C ILE A 62 -0.56 -2.41 17.01
N ALA A 63 -1.80 -2.08 17.38
CA ALA A 63 -2.61 -2.94 18.25
C ALA A 63 -2.86 -4.28 17.54
N ASP A 64 -2.95 -5.35 18.33
CA ASP A 64 -3.14 -6.71 17.80
C ASP A 64 -4.46 -6.84 17.04
N GLU A 65 -5.52 -6.22 17.56
CA GLU A 65 -6.84 -6.20 16.94
C GLU A 65 -6.82 -5.51 15.56
N GLN A 66 -5.95 -4.49 15.40
CA GLN A 66 -5.75 -3.80 14.13
C GLN A 66 -4.89 -4.63 13.17
N TYR A 67 -3.89 -5.35 13.69
CA TYR A 67 -3.10 -6.29 12.89
C TYR A 67 -3.98 -7.41 12.33
N GLU A 68 -4.85 -7.99 13.15
CA GLU A 68 -5.79 -9.03 12.73
C GLU A 68 -6.77 -8.53 11.66
N GLN A 69 -7.21 -7.27 11.68
CA GLN A 69 -8.02 -6.70 10.60
C GLN A 69 -7.23 -6.53 9.29
N LEU A 70 -5.95 -6.16 9.38
CA LEU A 70 -5.08 -5.94 8.22
C LEU A 70 -4.62 -7.24 7.57
N VAL A 71 -4.27 -8.25 8.38
CA VAL A 71 -3.72 -9.54 7.94
C VAL A 71 -4.80 -10.62 7.87
N GLY A 72 -5.95 -10.37 8.47
CA GLY A 72 -7.10 -11.25 8.48
C GLY A 72 -7.53 -11.64 7.07
N ARG A 73 -7.14 -12.85 6.67
CA ARG A 73 -7.73 -13.59 5.55
C ARG A 73 -9.24 -13.80 5.73
N SER A 74 -9.79 -13.48 6.90
CA SER A 74 -11.23 -13.42 7.19
C SER A 74 -11.99 -12.44 6.29
N HIS A 75 -11.34 -11.38 5.81
CA HIS A 75 -11.91 -10.48 4.79
C HIS A 75 -11.56 -10.86 3.36
N GLN A 76 -10.66 -11.83 3.16
CA GLN A 76 -10.45 -12.39 1.83
C GLN A 76 -11.59 -13.36 1.53
N PRO A 77 -12.40 -13.08 0.50
CA PRO A 77 -13.48 -13.96 0.11
C PRO A 77 -12.90 -15.32 -0.25
N LYS A 78 -13.56 -16.40 0.20
CA LYS A 78 -13.13 -17.79 -0.02
C LYS A 78 -12.89 -18.11 -1.51
N SER A 79 -13.53 -17.35 -2.40
CA SER A 79 -13.31 -17.36 -3.84
C SER A 79 -13.70 -16.01 -4.45
N LEU A 80 -13.21 -15.75 -5.68
CA LEU A 80 -13.63 -14.59 -6.47
C LEU A 80 -15.15 -14.55 -6.68
N VAL A 81 -15.80 -15.71 -6.81
CA VAL A 81 -17.27 -15.77 -6.95
C VAL A 81 -17.95 -15.27 -5.68
N GLN A 82 -17.47 -15.67 -4.50
CA GLN A 82 -18.04 -15.22 -3.23
C GLN A 82 -17.86 -13.71 -3.02
N PHE A 83 -16.71 -13.17 -3.45
CA PHE A 83 -16.46 -11.72 -3.44
C PHE A 83 -17.56 -10.93 -4.15
N PHE A 84 -17.86 -11.30 -5.39
CA PHE A 84 -18.83 -10.57 -6.20
C PHE A 84 -20.26 -10.76 -5.68
N ARG A 85 -20.56 -11.87 -5.01
CA ARG A 85 -21.86 -12.11 -4.36
C ARG A 85 -22.06 -11.26 -3.10
N ASP A 86 -21.02 -11.07 -2.30
CA ASP A 86 -21.07 -10.29 -1.06
C ASP A 86 -20.85 -8.78 -1.30
N SER A 87 -20.51 -8.40 -2.53
CA SER A 87 -20.30 -7.02 -2.94
C SER A 87 -21.59 -6.20 -2.79
N PRO A 88 -21.52 -4.94 -2.31
CA PRO A 88 -22.67 -4.03 -2.32
C PRO A 88 -23.16 -3.68 -3.73
N LEU A 89 -22.40 -4.05 -4.77
CA LEU A 89 -22.76 -3.92 -6.18
C LEU A 89 -23.45 -5.17 -6.74
N VAL A 90 -23.79 -6.14 -5.90
CA VAL A 90 -24.56 -7.31 -6.33
C VAL A 90 -25.90 -6.86 -6.93
N GLY A 91 -26.23 -7.39 -8.11
CA GLY A 91 -27.46 -7.05 -8.83
C GLY A 91 -27.43 -5.74 -9.63
N VAL A 92 -26.30 -5.04 -9.68
CA VAL A 92 -26.09 -3.97 -10.66
C VAL A 92 -26.09 -4.56 -12.06
N GLU A 93 -26.83 -3.94 -12.98
CA GLU A 93 -26.74 -4.27 -14.39
C GLU A 93 -25.39 -3.80 -14.95
N LEU A 94 -24.65 -4.75 -15.51
CA LEU A 94 -23.40 -4.48 -16.20
C LEU A 94 -23.64 -4.64 -17.70
N ASP A 95 -23.18 -3.67 -18.47
CA ASP A 95 -23.03 -3.85 -19.90
C ASP A 95 -21.82 -4.79 -20.13
N LEU A 96 -22.13 -6.01 -20.59
CA LEU A 96 -21.14 -7.05 -20.86
C LEU A 96 -20.82 -7.14 -22.35
N ASP A 97 -21.34 -6.22 -23.16
CA ASP A 97 -21.00 -6.18 -24.57
C ASP A 97 -19.52 -5.88 -24.74
N ARG A 98 -18.91 -6.65 -25.63
CA ARG A 98 -17.49 -6.50 -25.91
C ARG A 98 -17.28 -5.17 -26.63
N ASP A 99 -16.55 -4.28 -25.99
CA ASP A 99 -16.07 -3.07 -26.64
C ASP A 99 -15.24 -3.44 -27.88
N LYS A 100 -15.57 -2.82 -29.01
CA LYS A 100 -14.89 -3.03 -30.29
C LYS A 100 -13.69 -2.12 -30.46
N ASP A 101 -13.29 -1.40 -29.41
CA ASP A 101 -12.07 -0.60 -29.40
C ASP A 101 -10.86 -1.46 -29.81
N THR A 102 -10.25 -1.08 -30.94
CA THR A 102 -9.04 -1.70 -31.48
C THR A 102 -7.76 -1.15 -30.86
N GLY A 103 -7.89 -0.26 -29.86
CA GLY A 103 -6.79 0.39 -29.19
C GLY A 103 -6.18 1.51 -30.04
N ARG A 104 -5.00 1.97 -29.61
CA ARG A 104 -4.23 3.01 -30.29
C ARG A 104 -3.55 2.45 -31.54
N ASP A 105 -3.56 3.22 -32.63
CA ASP A 105 -2.71 2.97 -33.79
C ASP A 105 -1.22 2.98 -33.41
N VAL A 106 -0.53 1.89 -33.74
CA VAL A 106 0.92 1.72 -33.57
C VAL A 106 1.52 1.25 -34.89
N GLU A 107 2.56 1.95 -35.35
CA GLU A 107 3.39 1.50 -36.47
C GLU A 107 4.30 0.36 -36.00
N LEU A 108 4.29 -0.75 -36.74
CA LEU A 108 5.08 -1.97 -36.48
C LEU A 108 6.43 -1.95 -37.21
#